data_AF-A0A1F9YVP4-F1
#
_entry.id   AF-A0A1F9YVP4-F1
#
_cell.length_a   1.000
_cell.length_b   1.000
_cell.length_c   1.000
_cell.angle_alpha   90.00
_cell.angle_beta   90.00
_cell.angle_gamma   90.00
#
_symmetry.space_group_name_H-M   'P 1'
#
loop_
_entity.id
_entity.type
_entity.pdbx_description
1 polymer ?
#
loop_
_entity_poly.entity_id
_entity_poly.type
_entity_poly.pdbx_seq_one_letter_code
_entity_poly.pdbx_strand_id
1 'polypeptide(L)'
;MGIYMPPTFGTSVKYLYCPKCKDVRAKTWYQQRDRCLACIGPATVIKVPNSSLTYANYFLYVFVPALVALYLYTDNRSYLWLAVGFLVIMMITSYIDLLRGERYARKKVKIATSNLIEFRRRGWT
;
A
#
# COMPACT_ATOMS: atom_id res chain seq x y z
N MET A 1 11.81 2.27 26.33
CA MET A 1 11.29 1.51 25.18
C MET A 1 9.84 1.92 24.98
N GLY A 2 9.55 2.86 24.08
CA GLY A 2 8.19 3.34 23.83
C GLY A 2 7.47 2.37 22.90
N ILE A 3 6.39 1.76 23.40
CA ILE A 3 5.51 0.88 22.63
C ILE A 3 4.83 1.75 21.56
N TYR A 4 5.27 1.62 20.32
CA TYR A 4 4.70 2.35 19.19
C TYR A 4 3.31 1.75 18.93
N MET A 5 2.26 2.45 19.38
CA MET A 5 0.89 2.16 18.98
C MET A 5 0.79 2.32 17.45
N PRO A 6 0.43 1.26 16.70
CA PRO A 6 0.13 1.43 15.28
C PRO A 6 -1.06 2.38 15.15
N PRO A 7 -1.07 3.30 14.15
CA PRO A 7 -2.16 4.23 13.99
C PRO A 7 -3.48 3.49 13.76
N THR A 8 -4.49 3.90 14.51
CA THR A 8 -5.89 3.50 14.44
C THR A 8 -6.43 3.68 13.02
N PHE A 9 -6.89 2.56 12.43
CA PHE A 9 -7.67 2.43 11.19
C PHE A 9 -7.76 3.69 10.30
N GLY A 10 -6.74 3.84 9.48
CA GLY A 10 -6.60 4.90 8.47
C GLY A 10 -5.32 4.69 7.66
N THR A 11 -5.03 3.45 7.30
CA THR A 11 -3.74 3.06 6.70
C THR A 11 -3.68 3.40 5.23
N SER A 12 -3.49 4.69 4.92
CA SER A 12 -2.99 5.14 3.62
C SER A 12 -1.75 4.30 3.26
N VAL A 13 -1.75 3.61 2.11
CA VAL A 13 -0.53 2.94 1.62
C VAL A 13 0.53 4.02 1.47
N LYS A 14 1.64 3.85 2.20
CA LYS A 14 2.76 4.79 2.17
C LYS A 14 3.70 4.34 1.06
N TYR A 15 4.14 5.25 0.22
CA TYR A 15 5.18 5.02 -0.77
C TYR A 15 6.43 5.81 -0.39
N LEU A 16 7.61 5.25 -0.66
CA LEU A 16 8.90 5.90 -0.50
C LEU A 16 9.41 6.30 -1.88
N TYR A 17 9.94 7.52 -1.98
CA TYR A 17 10.62 8.00 -3.18
C TYR A 17 12.06 8.44 -2.85
N CYS A 18 13.08 7.87 -3.52
CA CYS A 18 14.48 8.36 -3.45
C CYS A 18 14.72 9.37 -4.60
N PRO A 19 15.04 10.64 -4.31
CA PRO A 19 15.33 11.64 -5.35
C PRO A 19 16.62 11.32 -6.13
N LYS A 20 17.58 10.62 -5.52
CA LYS A 20 18.84 10.22 -6.19
C LYS A 20 18.64 9.07 -7.19
N CYS A 21 17.92 8.02 -6.80
CA CYS A 21 17.65 6.86 -7.67
C CYS A 21 16.42 7.02 -8.56
N LYS A 22 15.62 8.08 -8.35
CA LYS A 22 14.31 8.29 -9.02
C LYS A 22 13.38 7.08 -8.92
N ASP A 23 13.46 6.36 -7.81
CA ASP A 23 12.75 5.11 -7.59
C ASP A 23 11.58 5.33 -6.62
N VAL A 24 10.45 4.67 -6.89
CA VAL A 24 9.20 4.74 -6.12
C VAL A 24 8.82 3.34 -5.69
N ARG A 25 8.71 3.09 -4.38
CA ARG A 25 8.34 1.78 -3.83
C ARG A 25 7.31 1.89 -2.73
N ALA A 26 6.49 0.87 -2.54
CA ALA A 26 5.63 0.80 -1.36
C ALA A 26 6.48 0.66 -0.09
N LYS A 27 6.15 1.42 0.96
CA LYS A 27 6.75 1.29 2.28
C LYS A 27 6.11 0.09 2.96
N THR A 28 6.90 -0.96 3.18
CA THR A 28 6.45 -2.08 3.99
C THR A 28 6.36 -1.67 5.46
N TRP A 29 5.49 -2.35 6.22
CA TRP A 29 5.26 -2.04 7.63
C TRP A 29 6.51 -2.25 8.50
N TYR A 30 7.39 -3.19 8.13
CA TYR A 30 8.64 -3.49 8.86
C TYR A 30 9.77 -2.50 8.55
N GLN A 31 9.66 -1.73 7.47
CA GLN A 31 10.70 -0.76 7.10
C GLN A 31 10.54 0.51 7.95
N GLN A 32 11.13 0.49 9.15
CA GLN A 32 11.04 1.60 10.10
C GLN A 32 11.75 2.85 9.61
N ARG A 33 12.88 2.69 8.89
CA ARG A 33 13.67 3.82 8.36
C ARG A 33 13.20 4.22 6.96
N ASP A 34 12.94 5.52 6.78
CA ASP A 34 12.61 6.13 5.48
C ASP A 34 13.87 6.31 4.62
N ARG A 35 14.49 5.18 4.26
CA ARG A 35 15.68 5.13 3.42
C ARG A 35 15.41 4.31 2.17
N CYS A 36 16.09 4.67 1.10
CA CYS A 36 16.11 3.85 -0.09
C CYS A 36 16.95 2.60 0.12
N LEU A 37 16.51 1.48 -0.43
CA LEU A 37 17.26 0.21 -0.39
C LEU A 37 18.50 0.23 -1.30
N ALA A 38 18.48 1.01 -2.39
CA ALA A 38 19.61 1.12 -3.31
C ALA A 38 20.59 2.23 -2.89
N CYS A 39 20.08 3.46 -2.67
CA CYS A 39 20.92 4.62 -2.38
C CYS A 39 21.33 4.73 -0.89
N ILE A 40 20.66 4.02 0.03
CA ILE A 40 20.71 4.18 1.51
C ILE A 40 20.40 5.63 1.99
N GLY A 41 20.25 6.57 1.07
CA GLY A 41 19.94 7.96 1.31
C GLY A 41 18.50 8.21 1.74
N PRO A 42 18.20 9.47 2.10
CA PRO A 42 16.87 9.87 2.56
C PRO A 42 15.83 9.68 1.46
N ALA A 43 14.70 9.06 1.81
CA ALA A 43 13.55 8.89 0.92
C ALA A 43 12.35 9.68 1.47
N THR A 44 11.58 10.31 0.58
CA THR A 44 10.38 11.06 0.95
C THR A 44 9.17 10.14 0.99
N VAL A 45 8.37 10.24 2.04
CA VAL A 45 7.14 9.45 2.21
C VAL A 45 5.96 10.14 1.52
N ILE A 46 5.31 9.42 0.61
CA ILE A 46 4.09 9.83 -0.09
C ILE A 46 2.93 9.01 0.48
N LYS A 47 1.92 9.68 1.05
CA LYS A 47 0.70 9.03 1.52
C LYS A 47 -0.31 8.94 0.39
N VAL A 48 -0.79 7.74 0.07
CA VAL A 48 -1.84 7.52 -0.94
C VAL A 48 -3.17 7.29 -0.23
N PRO A 49 -4.24 8.03 -0.57
CA PRO A 49 -5.54 7.85 0.06
C PRO A 49 -6.10 6.45 -0.24
N ASN A 50 -6.79 5.87 0.74
CA ASN A 50 -7.41 4.55 0.59
C ASN A 50 -8.51 4.61 -0.47
N SER A 51 -8.56 3.60 -1.33
CA SER A 51 -9.58 3.47 -2.36
C SER A 51 -10.70 2.55 -1.88
N SER A 52 -11.83 2.53 -2.57
CA SER A 52 -12.92 1.57 -2.30
C SER A 52 -12.45 0.11 -2.42
N LEU A 53 -11.45 -0.18 -3.28
CA LEU A 53 -10.83 -1.51 -3.37
C LEU A 53 -10.08 -1.88 -2.09
N THR A 54 -9.44 -0.92 -1.42
CA THR A 54 -8.74 -1.17 -0.17
C THR A 54 -9.72 -1.67 0.90
N TYR A 55 -10.92 -1.10 0.97
CA TYR A 55 -11.98 -1.56 1.88
C TYR A 55 -12.55 -2.93 1.49
N ALA A 56 -12.73 -3.21 0.19
CA ALA A 56 -13.14 -4.52 -0.27
C ALA A 56 -12.13 -5.61 0.12
N ASN A 57 -10.83 -5.31 0.01
CA ASN A 57 -9.77 -6.21 0.47
C ASN A 57 -9.82 -6.45 1.98
N TYR A 58 -10.04 -5.41 2.80
CA TYR A 58 -10.20 -5.60 4.24
C TYR A 58 -11.38 -6.49 4.60
N PHE A 59 -12.50 -6.34 3.88
CA PHE A 59 -13.64 -7.24 4.05
C PHE A 59 -13.26 -8.69 3.69
N LEU A 60 -12.62 -8.89 2.54
CA LEU A 60 -12.15 -10.21 2.08
C LEU A 60 -11.16 -10.86 3.06
N TYR A 61 -10.28 -10.08 3.69
CA TYR A 61 -9.32 -10.55 4.71
C TYR A 61 -10.00 -11.21 5.91
N VAL A 62 -11.22 -10.79 6.28
CA VAL A 62 -12.00 -11.38 7.38
C VAL A 62 -12.96 -12.44 6.87
N PHE A 63 -13.55 -12.21 5.70
CA PHE A 63 -14.57 -13.07 5.11
C PHE A 63 -14.03 -14.44 4.69
N VAL A 64 -12.84 -14.50 4.08
CA VAL A 64 -12.20 -15.76 3.67
C VAL A 64 -11.92 -16.69 4.86
N PRO A 65 -11.24 -16.27 5.95
CA PRO A 65 -11.03 -17.14 7.10
C PRO A 65 -12.34 -17.50 7.82
N ALA A 66 -13.37 -16.65 7.78
CA ALA A 66 -14.69 -17.01 8.31
C ALA A 66 -15.34 -18.16 7.53
N LEU A 67 -15.22 -18.18 6.20
CA LEU A 67 -15.67 -19.31 5.36
C LEU A 67 -14.89 -20.59 5.67
N VAL A 68 -13.58 -20.49 5.90
CA VAL A 68 -12.76 -21.64 6.31
C VAL A 68 -13.18 -22.14 7.69
N ALA A 69 -13.46 -21.25 8.64
CA ALA A 69 -13.97 -21.63 9.96
C ALA A 69 -15.35 -22.32 9.88
N LEU A 70 -16.24 -21.83 9.01
CA LEU A 70 -17.52 -22.47 8.75
C LEU A 70 -17.36 -23.86 8.11
N TYR A 71 -16.39 -24.03 7.22
CA TYR A 71 -16.03 -25.36 6.72
C TYR A 71 -15.61 -26.29 7.86
N LEU A 72 -14.74 -25.85 8.78
CA LEU A 72 -14.33 -26.66 9.94
C LEU A 72 -15.48 -27.03 10.88
N TYR A 73 -16.54 -26.22 10.93
CA TYR A 73 -17.72 -26.49 11.76
C TYR A 73 -18.77 -27.39 11.08
N THR A 74 -18.96 -27.23 9.77
CA THR A 74 -20.05 -27.87 9.02
C THR A 74 -19.60 -29.05 8.16
N ASP A 75 -18.29 -29.24 7.97
CA ASP A 75 -17.66 -30.21 7.06
C ASP A 75 -18.12 -30.12 5.58
N ASN A 76 -18.84 -29.05 5.22
CA ASN A 76 -19.38 -28.88 3.88
C ASN A 76 -18.32 -28.27 2.94
N ARG A 77 -17.84 -29.09 2.00
CA ARG A 77 -16.79 -28.73 1.03
C ARG A 77 -17.13 -27.51 0.16
N SER A 78 -18.42 -27.16 0.03
CA SER A 78 -18.86 -25.98 -0.71
C SER A 78 -18.25 -24.68 -0.16
N TYR A 79 -18.14 -24.55 1.17
CA TYR A 79 -17.53 -23.37 1.79
C TYR A 79 -16.03 -23.26 1.52
N LEU A 80 -15.35 -24.40 1.40
CA LEU A 80 -13.92 -24.43 1.06
C LEU A 80 -13.68 -23.98 -0.38
N TRP A 81 -14.50 -24.44 -1.34
CA TRP A 81 -14.43 -23.96 -2.72
C TRP A 81 -14.74 -22.47 -2.85
N LEU A 82 -15.73 -21.97 -2.10
CA LEU A 82 -16.01 -20.54 -2.03
C LEU A 82 -14.84 -19.76 -1.44
N ALA A 83 -14.24 -20.23 -0.35
CA ALA A 83 -13.08 -19.59 0.26
C ALA A 83 -11.92 -19.47 -0.73
N VAL A 84 -11.61 -20.53 -1.48
CA VAL A 84 -10.58 -20.52 -2.53
C VAL A 84 -10.93 -19.51 -3.63
N GLY A 85 -12.18 -19.48 -4.09
CA GLY A 85 -12.63 -18.51 -5.10
C GLY A 85 -12.46 -17.06 -4.64
N PHE A 86 -12.87 -16.75 -3.40
CA PHE A 86 -12.69 -15.42 -2.81
C PHE A 86 -11.22 -15.06 -2.58
N LEU A 87 -10.37 -16.04 -2.30
CA LEU A 87 -8.92 -15.84 -2.17
C LEU A 87 -8.31 -15.38 -3.51
N VAL A 88 -8.73 -15.97 -4.64
CA VAL A 88 -8.30 -15.53 -5.98
C VAL A 88 -8.78 -14.10 -6.27
N ILE A 89 -10.04 -13.79 -5.96
CA ILE A 89 -10.59 -12.42 -6.14
C ILE A 89 -9.81 -11.40 -5.30
N MET A 90 -9.48 -11.76 -4.07
CA MET A 90 -8.67 -10.95 -3.16
C MET A 90 -7.26 -10.72 -3.70
N MET A 91 -6.62 -11.74 -4.29
CA MET A 91 -5.31 -11.60 -4.94
C MET A 91 -5.37 -10.60 -6.11
N ILE A 92 -6.39 -10.70 -6.96
CA ILE A 92 -6.56 -9.81 -8.13
C ILE A 92 -6.81 -8.36 -7.68
N THR A 93 -7.74 -8.17 -6.75
CA THR A 93 -8.10 -6.83 -6.25
C THR A 93 -6.95 -6.17 -5.50
N SER A 94 -6.18 -6.93 -4.72
CA SER A 94 -4.94 -6.46 -4.08
C SER A 94 -3.89 -6.01 -5.10
N TYR A 95 -3.70 -6.77 -6.18
CA TYR A 95 -2.77 -6.40 -7.25
C TYR A 95 -3.18 -5.11 -7.95
N ILE A 96 -4.47 -4.93 -8.24
CA ILE A 96 -4.99 -3.71 -8.87
C ILE A 96 -4.81 -2.48 -7.96
N ASP A 97 -5.05 -2.62 -6.65
CA ASP A 97 -4.89 -1.52 -5.68
C ASP A 97 -3.41 -1.08 -5.57
N LEU A 98 -2.48 -2.04 -5.59
CA LEU A 98 -1.02 -1.78 -5.67
C LEU A 98 -0.64 -0.99 -6.93
N LEU A 99 -1.11 -1.43 -8.10
CA LEU A 99 -0.84 -0.74 -9.37
C LEU A 99 -1.44 0.67 -9.42
N ARG A 100 -2.61 0.87 -8.79
CA ARG A 100 -3.24 2.19 -8.67
C ARG A 100 -2.42 3.09 -7.75
N GLY A 101 -1.98 2.57 -6.61
CA GLY A 101 -1.15 3.29 -5.66
C GLY A 101 0.18 3.72 -6.26
N GLU A 102 0.85 2.85 -7.02
CA GLU A 102 2.08 3.18 -7.73
C GLU A 102 1.88 4.28 -8.78
N ARG A 103 0.81 4.18 -9.57
CA ARG A 103 0.47 5.21 -10.57
C ARG A 103 0.21 6.55 -9.90
N TYR A 104 -0.50 6.57 -8.77
CA TYR A 104 -0.75 7.79 -8.01
C TYR A 104 0.54 8.38 -7.43
N ALA A 105 1.39 7.54 -6.82
CA ALA A 105 2.67 7.96 -6.27
C ALA A 105 3.61 8.54 -7.35
N ARG A 106 3.73 7.88 -8.50
CA ARG A 106 4.54 8.37 -9.64
C ARG A 106 4.01 9.71 -10.19
N LYS A 107 2.69 9.91 -10.25
CA LYS A 107 2.09 11.19 -10.64
C LYS A 107 2.44 12.31 -9.65
N LYS A 108 2.33 12.05 -8.35
CA LYS A 108 2.75 13.00 -7.28
C LYS A 108 4.22 13.36 -7.36
N VAL A 109 5.10 12.39 -7.65
CA VAL A 109 6.55 12.63 -7.81
C VAL A 109 6.83 13.54 -9.01
N LYS A 110 6.21 13.30 -10.17
CA LYS A 110 6.40 14.15 -11.37
C LYS A 110 6.07 15.63 -11.10
N ILE A 111 5.09 15.90 -10.25
CA ILE A 111 4.71 17.27 -9.87
C ILE A 111 5.72 17.87 -8.88
N ALA A 112 6.36 17.05 -8.03
CA ALA A 112 7.18 17.51 -6.92
C ALA A 112 8.68 17.69 -7.24
N THR A 113 9.28 16.95 -8.17
CA THR A 113 10.76 16.83 -8.19
C THR A 113 11.49 17.61 -9.28
N SER A 114 10.88 17.88 -10.43
CA SER A 114 11.51 18.72 -11.46
C SER A 114 11.08 20.18 -11.38
N ASN A 115 9.86 20.44 -10.92
CA ASN A 115 9.27 21.77 -10.98
C ASN A 115 9.67 22.65 -9.79
N LEU A 116 9.73 22.13 -8.56
CA LEU A 116 10.01 22.95 -7.37
C LEU A 116 11.45 23.47 -7.30
N ILE A 117 12.43 22.71 -7.81
CA ILE A 117 13.83 23.16 -7.88
C ILE A 117 14.00 24.21 -8.98
N GLU A 118 13.31 24.04 -10.12
CA GLU A 118 13.28 25.00 -11.22
C GLU A 118 12.55 26.29 -10.83
N PHE A 119 11.39 26.22 -10.19
CA PHE A 119 10.64 27.38 -9.69
C PHE A 119 11.41 28.14 -8.61
N ARG A 120 12.07 27.43 -7.68
CA ARG A 120 12.96 28.04 -6.68
C ARG A 120 14.20 28.68 -7.31
N ARG A 121 14.79 28.06 -8.35
CA ARG A 121 15.89 28.68 -9.13
C ARG A 121 15.44 29.93 -9.89
N ARG A 122 14.20 29.95 -10.37
CA ARG A 122 13.62 31.09 -11.11
C ARG A 122 13.08 32.20 -10.20
N GLY A 123 13.16 32.03 -8.87
CA GLY A 123 12.77 33.06 -7.89
C GLY A 123 11.27 33.15 -7.62
N TRP A 124 10.49 32.15 -8.01
CA TRP A 124 9.05 32.10 -7.73
C TRP A 124 8.84 31.35 -6.42
N THR A 125 8.54 32.10 -5.36
CA THR A 125 8.06 31.61 -4.05
C THR A 125 6.57 31.38 -4.05
#